data_AF-A0A355BWU4-F1
#
_entry.id   AF-A0A355BWU4-F1
#
_cell.length_a   1.000
_cell.length_b   1.000
_cell.length_c   1.000
_cell.angle_alpha   90.00
_cell.angle_beta   90.00
_cell.angle_gamma   90.00
#
_symmetry.space_group_name_H-M   'P 1'
#
loop_
_entity.id
_entity.type
_entity.pdbx_description
1 polymer ?
#
loop_
_entity_poly.entity_id
_entity_poly.type
_entity_poly.pdbx_seq_one_letter_code
_entity_poly.pdbx_strand_id
1 'polypeptide(L)'
;MTRGLKVLLVLCIYISPGWGFFGHQQINRLAVFCLPVEMSGFYKKNIRYLIETSTHPDERRYAVAAEAPRHFIDLDAYTDTLPKHWSAAVERFGEDSLSKHGIVPWHVVSMYYRLREAFMLNDPARILKVSAELGHYVGDAHVPLHTTRNYNGQLTGQTGIHGLWESRLPELFFNNYDFYVGPASYVDNPTDMIWKVIEESHLAVDSVLRRERELAAVQLTRFSYETKGKQTIRVYDLAFSRKYHEHLSGMVERRIRASVKATADLWFTAWVDAGQPDLNKWMDRQPTAEELKIRADELALWKKANFSREEGDHH
;
A
#
# COMPACT_ATOMS: atom_id res chain seq x y z
N MET A 1 -25.02 53.24 2.52
CA MET A 1 -25.16 51.91 3.17
C MET A 1 -24.56 50.84 2.25
N THR A 2 -23.26 50.63 2.33
CA THR A 2 -22.53 49.65 1.51
C THR A 2 -22.44 48.34 2.28
N ARG A 3 -23.19 47.32 1.84
CA ARG A 3 -23.12 45.96 2.37
C ARG A 3 -21.83 45.32 1.88
N GLY A 4 -20.84 45.21 2.77
CA GLY A 4 -19.61 44.45 2.52
C GLY A 4 -19.90 42.96 2.49
N LEU A 5 -19.63 42.31 1.36
CA LEU A 5 -19.66 40.88 1.17
C LEU A 5 -18.48 40.25 1.93
N LYS A 6 -18.75 39.64 3.08
CA LYS A 6 -17.76 38.81 3.79
C LYS A 6 -17.60 37.51 3.02
N VAL A 7 -16.60 37.44 2.15
CA VAL A 7 -16.14 36.18 1.55
C VAL A 7 -15.49 35.37 2.68
N LEU A 8 -16.21 34.35 3.16
CA LEU A 8 -15.69 33.36 4.09
C LEU A 8 -14.71 32.49 3.31
N LEU A 9 -13.42 32.83 3.39
CA LEU A 9 -12.34 32.04 2.82
C LEU A 9 -12.22 30.75 3.65
N VAL A 10 -12.91 29.69 3.24
CA VAL A 10 -12.72 28.35 3.79
C VAL A 10 -11.34 27.88 3.33
N LEU A 11 -10.35 28.11 4.19
CA LEU A 11 -9.00 27.59 4.03
C LEU A 11 -9.09 26.07 4.16
N CYS A 12 -9.18 25.37 3.03
CA CYS A 12 -8.99 23.92 2.98
C CYS A 12 -7.57 23.63 3.47
N ILE A 13 -7.48 23.16 4.73
CA ILE A 13 -6.26 22.65 5.30
C ILE A 13 -5.97 21.34 4.54
N TYR A 14 -5.08 21.41 3.57
CA TYR A 14 -4.47 20.22 2.97
C TYR A 14 -3.55 19.60 4.02
N ILE A 15 -4.11 18.73 4.85
CA ILE A 15 -3.31 17.77 5.62
C ILE A 15 -2.79 16.80 4.57
N SER A 16 -1.50 16.95 4.19
CA SER A 16 -0.83 15.92 3.39
C SER A 16 -0.96 14.61 4.16
N PRO A 17 -1.53 13.56 3.54
CA PRO A 17 -1.74 12.32 4.24
C PRO A 17 -0.40 11.73 4.70
N GLY A 18 -0.47 10.90 5.73
CA GLY A 18 0.68 10.34 6.43
C GLY A 18 1.67 9.67 5.47
N TRP A 19 2.92 9.64 5.91
CA TRP A 19 4.08 9.32 5.09
C TRP A 19 4.05 7.89 4.45
N GLY A 20 3.18 6.98 4.91
CA GLY A 20 3.01 5.63 4.32
C GLY A 20 2.37 5.61 2.92
N PHE A 21 1.70 6.69 2.50
CA PHE A 21 0.94 6.70 1.25
C PHE A 21 1.80 6.84 -0.01
N PHE A 22 2.96 7.50 0.14
CA PHE A 22 3.85 7.76 -0.98
C PHE A 22 4.30 6.47 -1.68
N GLY A 23 4.62 5.42 -0.91
CA GLY A 23 5.03 4.13 -1.45
C GLY A 23 3.98 3.51 -2.38
N HIS A 24 2.75 3.35 -1.92
CA HIS A 24 1.65 2.76 -2.71
C HIS A 24 1.34 3.55 -3.98
N GLN A 25 1.36 4.89 -3.88
CA GLN A 25 1.18 5.79 -5.01
C GLN A 25 2.24 5.56 -6.09
N GLN A 26 3.51 5.49 -5.69
CA GLN A 26 4.60 5.26 -6.63
C GLN A 26 4.60 3.85 -7.21
N ILE A 27 4.28 2.83 -6.42
CA ILE A 27 4.18 1.44 -6.90
C ILE A 27 3.13 1.34 -8.01
N ASN A 28 1.94 1.85 -7.76
CA ASN A 28 0.84 1.85 -8.74
C ASN A 28 1.19 2.66 -9.98
N ARG A 29 1.77 3.85 -9.79
CA ARG A 29 2.24 4.69 -10.89
C ARG A 29 3.23 3.95 -11.78
N LEU A 30 4.26 3.35 -11.20
CA LEU A 30 5.34 2.71 -11.93
C LEU A 30 4.87 1.44 -12.64
N ALA A 31 3.96 0.66 -12.03
CA ALA A 31 3.42 -0.56 -12.62
C ALA A 31 2.73 -0.31 -13.98
N VAL A 32 2.10 0.85 -14.16
CA VAL A 32 1.49 1.26 -15.44
C VAL A 32 2.50 1.28 -16.60
N PHE A 33 3.78 1.59 -16.34
CA PHE A 33 4.82 1.65 -17.38
C PHE A 33 5.42 0.30 -17.72
N CYS A 34 5.11 -0.74 -16.94
CA CYS A 34 5.52 -2.13 -17.22
C CYS A 34 4.51 -2.86 -18.11
N LEU A 35 3.30 -2.34 -18.27
CA LEU A 35 2.22 -2.98 -19.03
C LEU A 35 2.49 -3.00 -20.54
N PRO A 36 2.01 -4.03 -21.27
CA PRO A 36 2.13 -4.10 -22.72
C PRO A 36 1.29 -3.02 -23.40
N VAL A 37 1.54 -2.78 -24.70
CA VAL A 37 0.95 -1.65 -25.44
C VAL A 37 -0.58 -1.68 -25.46
N GLU A 38 -1.15 -2.88 -25.52
CA GLU A 38 -2.59 -3.18 -25.52
C GLU A 38 -3.29 -2.76 -24.22
N MET A 39 -2.54 -2.68 -23.11
CA MET A 39 -3.07 -2.24 -21.82
C MET A 39 -2.62 -0.82 -21.46
N SER A 40 -1.39 -0.46 -21.81
CA SER A 40 -0.75 0.74 -21.27
C SER A 40 -1.48 2.03 -21.63
N GLY A 41 -2.17 2.09 -22.78
CA GLY A 41 -2.97 3.26 -23.18
C GLY A 41 -4.11 3.57 -22.19
N PHE A 42 -4.93 2.56 -21.88
CA PHE A 42 -6.03 2.67 -20.91
C PHE A 42 -5.53 3.04 -19.51
N TYR A 43 -4.49 2.37 -19.03
CA TYR A 43 -3.93 2.63 -17.70
C TYR A 43 -3.25 3.99 -17.58
N LYS A 44 -2.47 4.42 -18.59
CA LYS A 44 -1.81 5.75 -18.59
C LYS A 44 -2.82 6.88 -18.56
N LYS A 45 -3.94 6.76 -19.28
CA LYS A 45 -4.99 7.77 -19.27
C LYS A 45 -5.68 7.91 -17.92
N ASN A 46 -5.73 6.82 -17.16
CA ASN A 46 -6.33 6.76 -15.82
C ASN A 46 -5.29 6.78 -14.68
N ILE A 47 -4.03 7.09 -14.97
CA ILE A 47 -2.92 6.95 -14.01
C ILE A 47 -3.13 7.76 -12.73
N ARG A 48 -3.73 8.95 -12.86
CA ARG A 48 -4.07 9.79 -11.70
C ARG A 48 -5.05 9.09 -10.76
N TYR A 49 -6.09 8.47 -11.33
CA TYR A 49 -7.08 7.72 -10.55
C TYR A 49 -6.43 6.52 -9.84
N LEU A 50 -5.55 5.78 -10.53
CA LEU A 50 -4.83 4.65 -9.95
C LEU A 50 -3.93 5.09 -8.78
N ILE A 51 -3.23 6.22 -8.92
CA ILE A 51 -2.40 6.81 -7.87
C ILE A 51 -3.26 7.20 -6.67
N GLU A 52 -4.31 8.01 -6.88
CA GLU A 52 -5.15 8.51 -5.79
C GLU A 52 -5.88 7.36 -5.08
N THR A 53 -6.40 6.39 -5.83
CA THR A 53 -7.16 5.25 -5.28
C THR A 53 -6.26 4.23 -4.57
N SER A 54 -4.95 4.22 -4.84
CA SER A 54 -4.02 3.28 -4.21
C SER A 54 -3.88 3.44 -2.70
N THR A 55 -4.35 4.54 -2.10
CA THR A 55 -4.31 4.78 -0.65
C THR A 55 -5.66 4.52 0.01
N HIS A 56 -6.73 4.34 -0.77
CA HIS A 56 -8.09 4.13 -0.24
C HIS A 56 -8.21 2.93 0.73
N PRO A 57 -7.46 1.81 0.58
CA PRO A 57 -7.44 0.75 1.59
C PRO A 57 -7.02 1.22 2.98
N ASP A 58 -5.90 1.93 3.07
CA ASP A 58 -5.44 2.51 4.33
C ASP A 58 -6.38 3.57 4.89
N GLU A 59 -7.03 4.32 4.01
CA GLU A 59 -7.98 5.35 4.39
C GLU A 59 -9.24 4.77 5.03
N ARG A 60 -9.73 3.62 4.53
CA ARG A 60 -10.96 2.99 5.03
C ARG A 60 -10.74 2.01 6.17
N ARG A 61 -9.49 1.65 6.51
CA ARG A 61 -9.19 0.69 7.59
C ARG A 61 -9.80 1.04 8.94
N TYR A 62 -10.03 2.32 9.20
CA TYR A 62 -10.64 2.83 10.44
C TYR A 62 -12.16 2.90 10.38
N ALA A 63 -12.74 2.93 9.17
CA ALA A 63 -14.19 2.98 8.96
C ALA A 63 -14.79 1.58 8.74
N VAL A 64 -14.00 0.62 8.27
CA VAL A 64 -14.42 -0.74 7.93
C VAL A 64 -13.60 -1.73 8.76
N ALA A 65 -14.20 -2.32 9.79
CA ALA A 65 -13.49 -3.23 10.71
C ALA A 65 -12.81 -4.41 9.99
N ALA A 66 -13.46 -4.95 8.96
CA ALA A 66 -12.93 -6.06 8.17
C ALA A 66 -11.76 -5.66 7.23
N GLU A 67 -11.41 -4.38 7.15
CA GLU A 67 -10.32 -3.91 6.30
C GLU A 67 -8.97 -4.06 6.97
N ALA A 68 -8.85 -3.71 8.26
CA ALA A 68 -7.55 -3.71 8.95
C ALA A 68 -6.75 -5.03 8.83
N PRO A 69 -7.35 -6.23 8.93
CA PRO A 69 -6.66 -7.49 8.71
C PRO A 69 -6.08 -7.69 7.31
N ARG A 70 -6.53 -6.95 6.30
CA ARG A 70 -6.13 -7.17 4.90
C ARG A 70 -4.76 -6.61 4.56
N HIS A 71 -4.15 -5.86 5.47
CA HIS A 71 -2.87 -5.17 5.26
C HIS A 71 -1.66 -5.95 5.78
N PHE A 72 -1.86 -7.00 6.57
CA PHE A 72 -0.73 -7.68 7.22
C PHE A 72 -0.97 -9.17 7.37
N ILE A 73 0.07 -9.88 7.83
CA ILE A 73 0.00 -11.24 8.33
C ILE A 73 1.05 -11.49 9.42
N ASP A 74 0.64 -11.73 10.64
CA ASP A 74 1.51 -11.99 11.78
C ASP A 74 2.06 -13.42 11.74
N LEU A 75 3.05 -13.70 10.89
CA LEU A 75 3.59 -15.07 10.74
C LEU A 75 4.18 -15.62 12.05
N ASP A 76 4.74 -14.76 12.89
CA ASP A 76 5.27 -15.11 14.22
C ASP A 76 4.18 -15.39 15.28
N ALA A 77 2.90 -15.28 14.92
CA ALA A 77 1.78 -15.77 15.73
C ALA A 77 1.52 -17.29 15.54
N TYR A 78 2.04 -17.89 14.48
CA TYR A 78 1.77 -19.27 14.11
C TYR A 78 2.96 -20.18 14.37
N THR A 79 2.72 -21.32 15.03
CA THR A 79 3.74 -22.37 15.23
C THR A 79 3.78 -23.39 14.10
N ASP A 80 2.71 -23.44 13.31
CA ASP A 80 2.52 -24.39 12.21
C ASP A 80 2.58 -23.67 10.86
N THR A 81 2.91 -24.41 9.80
CA THR A 81 2.80 -23.90 8.43
C THR A 81 1.37 -23.54 8.07
N LEU A 82 1.17 -22.32 7.57
CA LEU A 82 -0.12 -21.82 7.12
C LEU A 82 -0.53 -22.44 5.77
N PRO A 83 -1.77 -22.94 5.64
CA PRO A 83 -2.30 -23.36 4.35
C PRO A 83 -2.40 -22.18 3.38
N LYS A 84 -1.90 -22.38 2.16
CA LYS A 84 -1.92 -21.33 1.13
C LYS A 84 -3.33 -20.97 0.64
N HIS A 85 -4.25 -21.93 0.69
CA HIS A 85 -5.64 -21.75 0.30
C HIS A 85 -6.52 -21.36 1.49
N TRP A 86 -7.39 -20.38 1.30
CA TRP A 86 -8.24 -19.81 2.35
C TRP A 86 -9.13 -20.84 3.03
N SER A 87 -9.80 -21.71 2.26
CA SER A 87 -10.71 -22.72 2.82
C SER A 87 -9.99 -23.67 3.80
N ALA A 88 -8.80 -24.14 3.43
CA ALA A 88 -7.98 -24.99 4.28
C ALA A 88 -7.44 -24.23 5.51
N ALA A 89 -7.11 -22.94 5.36
CA ALA A 89 -6.71 -22.10 6.49
C ALA A 89 -7.86 -21.92 7.49
N VAL A 90 -9.08 -21.65 6.99
CA VAL A 90 -10.28 -21.49 7.83
C VAL A 90 -10.64 -22.78 8.54
N GLU A 91 -10.60 -23.92 7.84
CA GLU A 91 -10.84 -25.23 8.44
C GLU A 91 -9.87 -25.52 9.59
N ARG A 92 -8.61 -25.09 9.46
CA ARG A 92 -7.56 -25.34 10.45
C ARG A 92 -7.56 -24.36 11.62
N PHE A 93 -7.75 -23.07 11.36
CA PHE A 93 -7.53 -22.00 12.35
C PHE A 93 -8.79 -21.22 12.72
N GLY A 94 -9.85 -21.31 11.91
CA GLY A 94 -11.04 -20.48 12.04
C GLY A 94 -10.83 -19.05 11.52
N GLU A 95 -11.89 -18.48 10.96
CA GLU A 95 -11.86 -17.15 10.32
C GLU A 95 -11.54 -16.01 11.31
N ASP A 96 -12.05 -16.08 12.55
CA ASP A 96 -11.79 -15.08 13.59
C ASP A 96 -10.31 -15.02 13.97
N SER A 97 -9.65 -16.18 14.06
CA SER A 97 -8.21 -16.25 14.37
C SER A 97 -7.37 -15.69 13.23
N LEU A 98 -7.68 -16.09 11.98
CA LEU A 98 -7.00 -15.57 10.79
C LEU A 98 -7.18 -14.06 10.68
N SER A 99 -8.40 -13.55 10.87
CA SER A 99 -8.67 -12.11 10.82
C SER A 99 -7.92 -11.34 11.91
N LYS A 100 -7.76 -11.92 13.11
CA LYS A 100 -6.98 -11.29 14.18
C LYS A 100 -5.49 -11.16 13.83
N HIS A 101 -4.96 -12.11 13.07
CA HIS A 101 -3.54 -12.22 12.74
C HIS A 101 -3.22 -11.80 11.30
N GLY A 102 -4.18 -11.21 10.59
CA GLY A 102 -3.98 -10.67 9.26
C GLY A 102 -4.07 -11.71 8.15
N ILE A 103 -4.57 -11.27 7.00
CA ILE A 103 -4.98 -12.10 5.87
C ILE A 103 -4.46 -11.62 4.51
N VAL A 104 -3.47 -10.72 4.48
CA VAL A 104 -2.99 -10.08 3.24
C VAL A 104 -2.68 -11.06 2.09
N PRO A 105 -2.01 -12.24 2.26
CA PRO A 105 -1.76 -13.13 1.12
C PRO A 105 -3.05 -13.67 0.49
N TRP A 106 -4.04 -14.07 1.30
CA TRP A 106 -5.31 -14.55 0.79
C TRP A 106 -6.13 -13.42 0.16
N HIS A 107 -6.07 -12.21 0.73
CA HIS A 107 -6.77 -11.05 0.19
C HIS A 107 -6.21 -10.60 -1.15
N VAL A 108 -4.89 -10.63 -1.35
CA VAL A 108 -4.27 -10.38 -2.67
C VAL A 108 -4.80 -11.35 -3.73
N VAL A 109 -4.90 -12.65 -3.42
CA VAL A 109 -5.46 -13.65 -4.34
C VAL A 109 -6.93 -13.36 -4.65
N SER A 110 -7.73 -13.01 -3.65
CA SER A 110 -9.13 -12.59 -3.83
C SER A 110 -9.25 -11.36 -4.74
N MET A 111 -8.39 -10.35 -4.55
CA MET A 111 -8.36 -9.14 -5.36
C MET A 111 -7.93 -9.41 -6.81
N TYR A 112 -6.97 -10.33 -7.03
CA TYR A 112 -6.62 -10.81 -8.36
C TYR A 112 -7.83 -11.42 -9.08
N TYR A 113 -8.59 -12.32 -8.43
CA TYR A 113 -9.79 -12.91 -9.04
C TYR A 113 -10.88 -11.87 -9.33
N ARG A 114 -11.05 -10.88 -8.45
CA ARG A 114 -11.95 -9.75 -8.69
C ARG A 114 -11.54 -8.91 -9.89
N LEU A 115 -10.24 -8.73 -10.10
CA LEU A 115 -9.71 -7.99 -11.25
C LEU A 115 -9.96 -8.77 -12.55
N ARG A 116 -9.67 -10.07 -12.54
CA ARG A 116 -9.99 -10.97 -13.66
C ARG A 116 -11.47 -10.93 -13.99
N GLU A 117 -12.35 -11.03 -13.00
CA GLU A 117 -13.79 -10.92 -13.19
C GLU A 117 -14.19 -9.55 -13.79
N ALA A 118 -13.61 -8.46 -13.30
CA ALA A 118 -13.88 -7.12 -13.84
C ALA A 118 -13.50 -7.00 -15.32
N PHE A 119 -12.39 -7.61 -15.74
CA PHE A 119 -12.02 -7.72 -17.14
C PHE A 119 -13.01 -8.57 -17.94
N MET A 120 -13.40 -9.75 -17.43
CA MET A 120 -14.36 -10.63 -18.12
C MET A 120 -15.73 -9.96 -18.32
N LEU A 121 -16.17 -9.18 -17.34
CA LEU A 121 -17.43 -8.44 -17.39
C LEU A 121 -17.34 -7.11 -18.15
N ASN A 122 -16.17 -6.76 -18.69
CA ASN A 122 -15.96 -5.51 -19.42
C ASN A 122 -16.35 -4.25 -18.59
N ASP A 123 -16.00 -4.25 -17.30
CA ASP A 123 -16.33 -3.16 -16.37
C ASP A 123 -15.09 -2.26 -16.12
N PRO A 124 -14.90 -1.19 -16.90
CA PRO A 124 -13.72 -0.32 -16.78
C PRO A 124 -13.59 0.37 -15.42
N ALA A 125 -14.70 0.68 -14.75
CA ALA A 125 -14.64 1.32 -13.44
C ALA A 125 -14.14 0.34 -12.38
N ARG A 126 -14.64 -0.90 -12.40
CA ARG A 126 -14.19 -1.96 -11.50
C ARG A 126 -12.77 -2.40 -11.82
N ILE A 127 -12.37 -2.47 -13.10
CA ILE A 127 -10.98 -2.74 -13.50
C ILE A 127 -10.04 -1.73 -12.83
N LEU A 128 -10.32 -0.43 -12.96
CA LEU A 128 -9.47 0.62 -12.39
C LEU A 128 -9.42 0.57 -10.87
N LYS A 129 -10.57 0.45 -10.21
CA LYS A 129 -10.65 0.41 -8.74
C LYS A 129 -9.90 -0.80 -8.18
N VAL A 130 -10.21 -1.99 -8.70
CA VAL A 130 -9.60 -3.24 -8.22
C VAL A 130 -8.12 -3.29 -8.56
N SER A 131 -7.68 -2.73 -9.70
CA SER A 131 -6.24 -2.61 -10.01
C SER A 131 -5.50 -1.77 -8.97
N ALA A 132 -6.02 -0.57 -8.66
CA ALA A 132 -5.39 0.33 -7.70
C ALA A 132 -5.27 -0.29 -6.30
N GLU A 133 -6.35 -0.91 -5.83
CA GLU A 133 -6.39 -1.54 -4.51
C GLU A 133 -5.57 -2.84 -4.48
N LEU A 134 -5.55 -3.64 -5.55
CA LEU A 134 -4.65 -4.79 -5.65
C LEU A 134 -3.18 -4.36 -5.53
N GLY A 135 -2.78 -3.28 -6.21
CA GLY A 135 -1.44 -2.72 -6.10
C GLY A 135 -1.08 -2.26 -4.68
N HIS A 136 -2.07 -1.79 -3.90
CA HIS A 136 -1.89 -1.47 -2.49
C HIS A 136 -1.49 -2.70 -1.67
N TYR A 137 -2.33 -3.75 -1.67
CA TYR A 137 -2.09 -4.96 -0.86
C TYR A 137 -0.87 -5.74 -1.32
N VAL A 138 -0.52 -5.67 -2.61
CA VAL A 138 0.77 -6.20 -3.11
C VAL A 138 1.93 -5.41 -2.51
N GLY A 139 1.82 -4.08 -2.41
CA GLY A 139 2.79 -3.23 -1.72
C GLY A 139 2.96 -3.61 -0.25
N ASP A 140 1.86 -3.74 0.48
CA ASP A 140 1.84 -4.19 1.89
C ASP A 140 2.56 -5.53 2.08
N ALA A 141 2.24 -6.51 1.24
CA ALA A 141 2.88 -7.83 1.28
C ALA A 141 4.41 -7.76 1.10
N HIS A 142 4.94 -6.72 0.47
CA HIS A 142 6.38 -6.50 0.30
C HIS A 142 7.06 -5.78 1.47
N VAL A 143 6.30 -5.26 2.44
CA VAL A 143 6.81 -4.63 3.65
C VAL A 143 7.17 -5.71 4.68
N PRO A 144 8.45 -5.87 5.08
CA PRO A 144 8.83 -6.87 6.08
C PRO A 144 8.04 -6.74 7.39
N LEU A 145 7.83 -5.51 7.84
CA LEU A 145 7.13 -5.20 9.09
C LEU A 145 5.62 -5.49 9.05
N HIS A 146 5.03 -5.75 7.88
CA HIS A 146 3.64 -6.22 7.76
C HIS A 146 3.53 -7.75 7.92
N THR A 147 4.63 -8.43 8.22
CA THR A 147 4.65 -9.90 8.37
C THR A 147 4.92 -10.38 9.81
N THR A 148 4.84 -9.50 10.81
CA THR A 148 5.24 -9.79 12.20
C THR A 148 4.43 -8.99 13.21
N ARG A 149 4.16 -9.60 14.37
CA ARG A 149 3.58 -8.91 15.52
C ARG A 149 4.46 -7.78 16.03
N ASN A 150 5.77 -7.77 15.73
CA ASN A 150 6.68 -6.68 16.06
C ASN A 150 6.70 -5.56 14.98
N TYR A 151 5.56 -5.33 14.31
CA TYR A 151 5.42 -4.45 13.15
C TYR A 151 5.93 -3.02 13.36
N ASN A 152 6.00 -2.52 14.59
CA ASN A 152 6.53 -1.20 14.90
C ASN A 152 7.73 -1.25 15.85
N GLY A 153 8.36 -2.41 16.05
CA GLY A 153 9.48 -2.55 16.99
C GLY A 153 9.06 -2.50 18.46
N GLN A 154 7.76 -2.56 18.76
CA GLN A 154 7.20 -2.43 20.10
C GLN A 154 7.58 -3.57 21.05
N LEU A 155 7.93 -4.74 20.53
CA LEU A 155 8.39 -5.90 21.32
C LEU A 155 9.90 -5.87 21.56
N THR A 156 10.63 -4.97 20.88
CA THR A 156 12.10 -4.91 20.94
C THR A 156 12.66 -3.53 21.28
N GLY A 157 11.82 -2.58 21.68
CA GLY A 157 12.24 -1.23 22.08
C GLY A 157 12.59 -0.30 20.89
N GLN A 158 12.03 -0.57 19.71
CA GLN A 158 12.34 0.13 18.46
C GLN A 158 11.11 0.88 17.89
N THR A 159 10.18 1.27 18.77
CA THR A 159 8.93 1.97 18.45
C THR A 159 9.16 3.11 17.45
N GLY A 160 8.49 3.03 16.30
CA GLY A 160 8.57 3.99 15.20
C GLY A 160 9.31 3.47 13.97
N ILE A 161 9.96 2.30 14.05
CA ILE A 161 10.71 1.72 12.92
C ILE A 161 9.82 1.44 11.70
N HIS A 162 8.51 1.23 11.88
CA HIS A 162 7.55 1.09 10.78
C HIS A 162 7.56 2.32 9.88
N GLY A 163 7.33 3.50 10.47
CA GLY A 163 7.36 4.78 9.75
C GLY A 163 8.75 5.15 9.24
N LEU A 164 9.83 4.65 9.87
CA LEU A 164 11.17 4.77 9.28
C LEU A 164 11.22 4.02 7.94
N TRP A 165 10.92 2.72 7.95
CA TRP A 165 11.11 1.84 6.80
C TRP A 165 10.16 2.15 5.66
N GLU A 166 8.86 2.21 5.94
CA GLU A 166 7.80 2.33 4.92
C GLU A 166 7.66 3.74 4.39
N SER A 167 8.00 4.72 5.20
CA SER A 167 7.68 6.11 4.90
C SER A 167 8.92 6.98 4.75
N ARG A 168 9.70 7.15 5.82
CA ARG A 168 10.83 8.09 5.84
C ARG A 168 11.89 7.73 4.80
N LEU A 169 12.25 6.45 4.65
CA LEU A 169 13.27 6.03 3.69
C LEU A 169 12.83 6.25 2.23
N PRO A 170 11.65 5.80 1.76
CA PRO A 170 11.15 6.18 0.44
C PRO A 170 11.06 7.70 0.26
N GLU A 171 10.50 8.40 1.25
CA GLU A 171 10.52 9.86 1.42
C GLU A 171 11.80 10.55 0.90
N LEU A 172 12.90 10.14 1.51
CA LEU A 172 14.20 10.78 1.38
C LEU A 172 14.97 10.31 0.13
N PHE A 173 14.80 9.05 -0.26
CA PHE A 173 15.76 8.39 -1.16
C PHE A 173 15.15 7.88 -2.46
N PHE A 174 13.84 7.91 -2.64
CA PHE A 174 13.16 7.38 -3.83
C PHE A 174 13.71 7.92 -5.15
N ASN A 175 14.06 9.22 -5.20
CA ASN A 175 14.62 9.84 -6.41
C ASN A 175 16.02 9.32 -6.79
N ASN A 176 16.67 8.54 -5.92
CA ASN A 176 17.98 7.94 -6.18
C ASN A 176 17.87 6.45 -6.58
N TYR A 177 16.67 5.87 -6.58
CA TYR A 177 16.46 4.47 -6.92
C TYR A 177 16.35 4.28 -8.43
N ASP A 178 16.78 3.12 -8.92
CA ASP A 178 16.48 2.67 -10.28
C ASP A 178 15.15 1.90 -10.23
N PHE A 179 14.18 2.27 -11.07
CA PHE A 179 12.87 1.58 -11.16
C PHE A 179 12.67 0.80 -12.45
N TYR A 180 13.72 0.56 -13.23
CA TYR A 180 13.64 -0.32 -14.38
C TYR A 180 13.48 -1.79 -13.93
N VAL A 181 12.26 -2.31 -13.96
CA VAL A 181 11.92 -3.70 -13.57
C VAL A 181 11.52 -4.58 -14.75
N GLY A 182 11.59 -4.07 -15.98
CA GLY A 182 11.19 -4.76 -17.19
C GLY A 182 9.67 -4.79 -17.43
N PRO A 183 9.22 -5.43 -18.52
CA PRO A 183 7.81 -5.57 -18.83
C PRO A 183 7.10 -6.56 -17.88
N ALA A 184 5.78 -6.42 -17.78
CA ALA A 184 4.94 -7.38 -17.09
C ALA A 184 5.09 -8.79 -17.70
N SER A 185 4.97 -9.81 -16.86
CA SER A 185 5.09 -11.22 -17.23
C SER A 185 3.91 -11.99 -16.68
N TYR A 186 3.51 -13.06 -17.39
CA TYR A 186 2.43 -13.92 -16.94
C TYR A 186 2.84 -14.70 -15.69
N VAL A 187 1.88 -14.95 -14.81
CA VAL A 187 2.08 -15.62 -13.52
C VAL A 187 1.19 -16.85 -13.47
N ASP A 188 1.81 -18.04 -13.57
CA ASP A 188 1.07 -19.30 -13.62
C ASP A 188 0.24 -19.57 -12.36
N ASN A 189 0.76 -19.17 -11.19
CA ASN A 189 0.06 -19.31 -9.91
C ASN A 189 0.21 -18.06 -9.04
N PRO A 190 -0.77 -17.14 -9.07
CA PRO A 190 -0.80 -15.95 -8.22
C PRO A 190 -0.74 -16.25 -6.72
N THR A 191 -1.29 -17.41 -6.30
CA THR A 191 -1.22 -17.84 -4.90
C THR A 191 0.21 -18.17 -4.50
N ASP A 192 0.93 -19.00 -5.27
CA ASP A 192 2.31 -19.32 -4.94
C ASP A 192 3.23 -18.09 -5.00
N MET A 193 2.99 -17.19 -5.95
CA MET A 193 3.74 -15.94 -6.04
C MET A 193 3.61 -15.11 -4.75
N ILE A 194 2.39 -14.84 -4.27
CA ILE A 194 2.21 -13.98 -3.11
C ILE A 194 2.74 -14.63 -1.82
N TRP A 195 2.59 -15.94 -1.67
CA TRP A 195 3.16 -16.65 -0.51
C TRP A 195 4.68 -16.57 -0.48
N LYS A 196 5.34 -16.70 -1.64
CA LYS A 196 6.78 -16.48 -1.76
C LYS A 196 7.17 -15.05 -1.36
N VAL A 197 6.42 -14.05 -1.80
CA VAL A 197 6.64 -12.64 -1.42
C VAL A 197 6.56 -12.44 0.10
N ILE A 198 5.57 -13.06 0.75
CA ILE A 198 5.38 -13.01 2.21
C ILE A 198 6.55 -13.67 2.95
N GLU A 199 6.98 -14.86 2.51
CA GLU A 199 8.14 -15.55 3.07
C GLU A 199 9.41 -14.69 2.95
N GLU A 200 9.66 -14.10 1.79
CA GLU A 200 10.79 -13.20 1.56
C GLU A 200 10.72 -11.93 2.41
N SER A 201 9.52 -11.34 2.57
CA SER A 201 9.27 -10.21 3.48
C SER A 201 9.65 -10.57 4.91
N HIS A 202 9.17 -11.72 5.38
CA HIS A 202 9.35 -12.14 6.77
C HIS A 202 10.81 -12.44 7.09
N LEU A 203 11.54 -13.07 6.17
CA LEU A 203 12.98 -13.29 6.32
C LEU A 203 13.77 -11.98 6.46
N ALA A 204 13.27 -10.87 5.90
CA ALA A 204 13.91 -9.57 6.01
C ALA A 204 13.68 -8.87 7.37
N VAL A 205 12.72 -9.33 8.19
CA VAL A 205 12.40 -8.73 9.50
C VAL A 205 13.61 -8.70 10.44
N ASP A 206 14.42 -9.78 10.48
CA ASP A 206 15.65 -9.81 11.29
C ASP A 206 16.56 -8.65 10.93
N SER A 207 16.84 -8.48 9.63
CA SER A 207 17.74 -7.43 9.16
C SER A 207 17.19 -6.04 9.43
N VAL A 208 15.88 -5.82 9.24
CA VAL A 208 15.23 -4.54 9.57
C VAL A 208 15.44 -4.19 11.04
N LEU A 209 15.10 -5.09 11.96
CA LEU A 209 15.20 -4.83 13.39
C LEU A 209 16.66 -4.76 13.87
N ARG A 210 17.49 -5.72 13.46
CA ARG A 210 18.88 -5.82 13.94
C ARG A 210 19.72 -4.64 13.47
N ARG A 211 19.63 -4.23 12.21
CA ARG A 211 20.41 -3.10 11.68
C ARG A 211 20.06 -1.77 12.33
N GLU A 212 18.79 -1.56 12.65
CA GLU A 212 18.36 -0.35 13.33
C GLU A 212 18.92 -0.31 14.76
N ARG A 213 18.87 -1.43 15.48
CA ARG A 213 19.43 -1.56 16.83
C ARG A 213 20.95 -1.37 16.86
N GLU A 214 21.66 -2.01 15.94
CA GLU A 214 23.13 -1.87 15.79
C GLU A 214 23.50 -0.39 15.57
N LEU A 215 22.77 0.33 14.72
CA LEU A 215 23.03 1.75 14.46
C LEU A 215 22.66 2.65 15.65
N ALA A 216 21.54 2.38 16.31
CA ALA A 216 21.10 3.12 17.50
C ALA A 216 22.10 3.00 18.67
N ALA A 217 22.85 1.91 18.75
CA ALA A 217 23.88 1.73 19.78
C ALA A 217 25.11 2.64 19.60
N VAL A 218 25.39 3.08 18.37
CA VAL A 218 26.60 3.86 18.03
C VAL A 218 26.32 5.31 17.65
N GLN A 219 25.07 5.66 17.33
CA GLN A 219 24.68 7.00 16.93
C GLN A 219 23.85 7.71 18.00
N LEU A 220 24.43 8.77 18.59
CA LEU A 220 23.81 9.54 19.68
C LEU A 220 22.48 10.21 19.27
N THR A 221 22.37 10.71 18.04
CA THR A 221 21.17 11.38 17.53
C THR A 221 20.37 10.44 16.62
N ARG A 222 19.28 9.89 17.17
CA ARG A 222 18.35 9.00 16.45
C ARG A 222 17.16 9.76 15.84
N PHE A 223 16.68 10.77 16.55
CA PHE A 223 15.47 11.51 16.19
C PHE A 223 15.76 12.99 16.03
N SER A 224 14.97 13.63 15.18
CA SER A 224 14.86 15.08 15.03
C SER A 224 13.39 15.49 15.09
N TYR A 225 13.13 16.79 15.07
CA TYR A 225 11.79 17.34 14.98
C TYR A 225 11.66 18.12 13.68
N GLU A 226 10.59 17.85 12.93
CA GLU A 226 10.29 18.53 11.67
C GLU A 226 8.89 19.15 11.72
N THR A 227 8.75 20.36 11.19
CA THR A 227 7.47 21.06 11.09
C THR A 227 6.81 20.73 9.75
N LYS A 228 5.65 20.06 9.78
CA LYS A 228 4.82 19.80 8.60
C LYS A 228 3.49 20.53 8.75
N GLY A 229 3.31 21.59 7.96
CA GLY A 229 2.15 22.47 8.09
C GLY A 229 2.10 23.14 9.47
N LYS A 230 1.13 22.78 10.30
CA LYS A 230 0.93 23.33 11.66
C LYS A 230 1.44 22.42 12.79
N GLN A 231 1.91 21.22 12.48
CA GLN A 231 2.33 20.24 13.49
C GLN A 231 3.84 20.04 13.47
N THR A 232 4.44 19.96 14.66
CA THR A 232 5.83 19.52 14.84
C THR A 232 5.80 18.04 15.20
N ILE A 233 6.42 17.21 14.37
CA ILE A 233 6.45 15.75 14.55
C ILE A 233 7.87 15.28 14.84
N ARG A 234 7.98 14.29 15.74
CA ARG A 234 9.25 13.59 15.99
C ARG A 234 9.46 12.57 14.86
N VAL A 235 10.56 12.72 14.14
CA VAL A 235 10.93 11.84 13.02
C VAL A 235 12.33 11.27 13.25
N TYR A 236 12.68 10.23 12.50
CA TYR A 236 14.07 9.80 12.45
C TYR A 236 14.93 10.86 11.76
N ASP A 237 16.08 11.12 12.39
CA ASP A 237 17.05 12.08 11.88
C ASP A 237 17.53 11.70 10.46
N LEU A 238 17.86 12.68 9.65
CA LEU A 238 18.29 12.47 8.26
C LEU A 238 19.58 11.65 8.17
N ALA A 239 20.58 11.93 9.02
CA ALA A 239 21.84 11.20 9.02
C ALA A 239 21.65 9.77 9.53
N PHE A 240 20.79 9.58 10.54
CA PHE A 240 20.40 8.23 10.98
C PHE A 240 19.72 7.45 9.84
N SER A 241 18.73 8.06 9.20
CA SER A 241 17.96 7.45 8.10
C SER A 241 18.86 7.02 6.95
N ARG A 242 19.84 7.87 6.58
CA ARG A 242 20.81 7.56 5.51
C ARG A 242 21.69 6.35 5.84
N LYS A 243 22.32 6.34 7.01
CA LYS A 243 23.17 5.20 7.43
C LYS A 243 22.37 3.91 7.59
N TYR A 244 21.16 4.01 8.12
CA TYR A 244 20.27 2.86 8.23
C TYR A 244 19.92 2.30 6.84
N HIS A 245 19.58 3.17 5.88
CA HIS A 245 19.35 2.77 4.50
C HIS A 245 20.56 2.06 3.86
N GLU A 246 21.77 2.57 4.10
CA GLU A 246 23.03 1.95 3.66
C GLU A 246 23.26 0.58 4.32
N HIS A 247 22.99 0.45 5.63
CA HIS A 247 23.11 -0.82 6.38
C HIS A 247 22.09 -1.88 5.94
N LEU A 248 20.94 -1.45 5.40
CA LEU A 248 19.98 -2.33 4.73
C LEU A 248 20.42 -2.72 3.31
N SER A 249 21.53 -2.17 2.83
CA SER A 249 22.17 -2.51 1.55
C SER A 249 21.19 -2.46 0.38
N GLY A 250 20.37 -1.41 0.27
CA GLY A 250 19.39 -1.23 -0.81
C GLY A 250 18.12 -2.09 -0.70
N MET A 251 17.81 -2.64 0.49
CA MET A 251 16.61 -3.46 0.69
C MET A 251 15.31 -2.73 0.30
N VAL A 252 15.15 -1.48 0.72
CA VAL A 252 13.91 -0.71 0.46
C VAL A 252 13.66 -0.58 -1.04
N GLU A 253 14.68 -0.18 -1.80
CA GLU A 253 14.65 -0.14 -3.26
C GLU A 253 14.28 -1.50 -3.86
N ARG A 254 14.94 -2.59 -3.44
CA ARG A 254 14.63 -3.94 -3.94
C ARG A 254 13.18 -4.34 -3.68
N ARG A 255 12.63 -4.05 -2.50
CA ARG A 255 11.24 -4.37 -2.15
C ARG A 255 10.25 -3.53 -2.96
N ILE A 256 10.50 -2.23 -3.16
CA ILE A 256 9.66 -1.38 -4.02
C ILE A 256 9.70 -1.88 -5.48
N ARG A 257 10.89 -2.17 -6.02
CA ARG A 257 11.05 -2.73 -7.37
C ARG A 257 10.27 -4.05 -7.54
N ALA A 258 10.38 -4.95 -6.56
CA ALA A 258 9.62 -6.21 -6.56
C ALA A 258 8.11 -5.96 -6.50
N SER A 259 7.65 -4.98 -5.70
CA SER A 259 6.24 -4.59 -5.60
C SER A 259 5.70 -4.07 -6.93
N VAL A 260 6.46 -3.22 -7.63
CA VAL A 260 6.12 -2.69 -8.96
C VAL A 260 5.97 -3.84 -9.96
N LYS A 261 6.94 -4.75 -10.00
CA LYS A 261 6.92 -5.90 -10.91
C LYS A 261 5.73 -6.82 -10.62
N ALA A 262 5.54 -7.22 -9.37
CA ALA A 262 4.43 -8.09 -8.97
C ALA A 262 3.07 -7.47 -9.24
N THR A 263 2.91 -6.17 -9.01
CA THR A 263 1.66 -5.43 -9.32
C THR A 263 1.37 -5.46 -10.82
N ALA A 264 2.37 -5.13 -11.65
CA ALA A 264 2.22 -5.15 -13.10
C ALA A 264 1.93 -6.57 -13.64
N ASP A 265 2.61 -7.57 -13.09
CA ASP A 265 2.44 -8.98 -13.45
C ASP A 265 1.04 -9.49 -13.10
N LEU A 266 0.50 -9.15 -11.92
CA LEU A 266 -0.84 -9.56 -11.52
C LEU A 266 -1.92 -8.85 -12.34
N TRP A 267 -1.75 -7.56 -12.67
CA TRP A 267 -2.67 -6.85 -13.57
C TRP A 267 -2.68 -7.47 -14.96
N PHE A 268 -1.51 -7.74 -15.51
CA PHE A 268 -1.34 -8.37 -16.82
C PHE A 268 -1.93 -9.78 -16.84
N THR A 269 -1.60 -10.59 -15.84
CA THR A 269 -2.10 -11.97 -15.69
C THR A 269 -3.63 -11.99 -15.62
N ALA A 270 -4.24 -11.13 -14.79
CA ALA A 270 -5.70 -11.03 -14.69
C ALA A 270 -6.36 -10.64 -16.03
N TRP A 271 -5.72 -9.78 -16.82
CA TRP A 271 -6.20 -9.41 -18.16
C TRP A 271 -6.08 -10.58 -19.16
N VAL A 272 -4.96 -11.30 -19.15
CA VAL A 272 -4.75 -12.50 -19.98
C VAL A 272 -5.79 -13.57 -19.64
N ASP A 273 -5.97 -13.88 -18.36
CA ASP A 273 -6.91 -14.91 -17.89
C ASP A 273 -8.39 -14.55 -18.09
N ALA A 274 -8.67 -13.28 -18.37
CA ALA A 274 -9.98 -12.79 -18.76
C ALA A 274 -10.23 -12.86 -20.27
N GLY A 275 -9.28 -13.39 -21.06
CA GLY A 275 -9.38 -13.49 -22.52
C GLY A 275 -8.96 -12.22 -23.25
N GLN A 276 -8.11 -11.38 -22.62
CA GLN A 276 -7.51 -10.20 -23.23
C GLN A 276 -8.52 -9.22 -23.85
N PRO A 277 -9.53 -8.75 -23.09
CA PRO A 277 -10.51 -7.81 -23.62
C PRO A 277 -9.84 -6.53 -24.14
N ASP A 278 -10.34 -6.01 -25.26
CA ASP A 278 -9.81 -4.81 -25.90
C ASP A 278 -10.11 -3.54 -25.08
N LEU A 279 -9.08 -3.06 -24.38
CA LEU A 279 -9.16 -1.91 -23.49
C LEU A 279 -9.25 -0.57 -24.24
N ASN A 280 -8.94 -0.55 -25.54
CA ASN A 280 -9.02 0.68 -26.35
C ASN A 280 -10.47 1.19 -26.44
N LYS A 281 -11.46 0.30 -26.31
CA LYS A 281 -12.89 0.64 -26.27
C LYS A 281 -13.27 1.61 -25.15
N TRP A 282 -12.46 1.69 -24.09
CA TRP A 282 -12.73 2.54 -22.92
C TRP A 282 -11.68 3.62 -22.72
N MET A 283 -10.78 3.83 -23.67
CA MET A 283 -9.77 4.89 -23.55
C MET A 283 -10.42 6.27 -23.39
N ASP A 284 -11.47 6.59 -24.14
CA ASP A 284 -12.14 7.91 -24.07
C ASP A 284 -13.28 7.98 -23.06
N ARG A 285 -13.45 6.92 -22.27
CA ARG A 285 -14.50 6.86 -21.26
C ARG A 285 -14.29 7.94 -20.19
N GLN A 286 -15.33 8.72 -19.95
CA GLN A 286 -15.44 9.56 -18.75
C GLN A 286 -16.20 8.82 -17.64
N PRO A 287 -15.89 9.08 -16.35
CA PRO A 287 -16.66 8.53 -15.25
C PRO A 287 -18.14 8.94 -15.34
N THR A 288 -19.05 8.05 -14.98
CA THR A 288 -20.49 8.37 -14.90
C THR A 288 -20.80 9.22 -13.67
N ALA A 289 -21.97 9.86 -13.63
CA ALA A 289 -22.42 10.60 -12.45
C ALA A 289 -22.50 9.70 -11.21
N GLU A 290 -22.91 8.44 -11.37
CA GLU A 290 -22.96 7.46 -10.28
C GLU A 290 -21.56 7.11 -9.78
N GLU A 291 -20.58 6.90 -10.67
CA GLU A 291 -19.20 6.64 -10.27
C GLU A 291 -18.58 7.84 -9.53
N LEU A 292 -18.87 9.06 -9.98
CA LEU A 292 -18.42 10.28 -9.30
C LEU A 292 -19.07 10.42 -7.91
N LYS A 293 -20.34 10.05 -7.79
CA LYS A 293 -21.05 10.03 -6.50
C LYS A 293 -20.44 9.03 -5.54
N ILE A 294 -20.21 7.79 -5.98
CA ILE A 294 -19.55 6.75 -5.16
C ILE A 294 -18.18 7.24 -4.66
N ARG A 295 -17.37 7.84 -5.54
CA ARG A 295 -16.06 8.41 -5.16
C ARG A 295 -16.20 9.55 -4.13
N ALA A 296 -17.21 10.40 -4.29
CA ALA A 296 -17.47 11.49 -3.35
C ALA A 296 -17.92 10.96 -1.98
N ASP A 297 -18.73 9.91 -1.96
CA ASP A 297 -19.20 9.26 -0.73
C ASP A 297 -18.05 8.56 0.01
N GLU A 298 -17.17 7.85 -0.71
CA GLU A 298 -15.93 7.26 -0.15
C GLU A 298 -15.03 8.33 0.49
N LEU A 299 -14.80 9.44 -0.22
CA LEU A 299 -14.02 10.57 0.29
C LEU A 299 -14.66 11.22 1.52
N ALA A 300 -15.99 11.34 1.55
CA ALA A 300 -16.72 11.89 2.68
C ALA A 300 -16.62 11.00 3.93
N LEU A 301 -16.70 9.68 3.76
CA LEU A 301 -16.50 8.71 4.83
C LEU A 301 -15.09 8.81 5.42
N TRP A 302 -14.07 8.89 4.57
CA TRP A 302 -12.69 9.08 5.00
C TRP A 302 -12.51 10.38 5.80
N LYS A 303 -13.02 11.51 5.29
CA LYS A 303 -12.96 12.79 5.99
C LYS A 303 -13.58 12.68 7.37
N LYS A 304 -14.78 12.11 7.48
CA LYS A 304 -15.47 11.93 8.75
C LYS A 304 -14.64 11.10 9.75
N ALA A 305 -14.09 9.98 9.31
CA ALA A 305 -13.26 9.12 10.16
C ALA A 305 -12.01 9.84 10.69
N ASN A 306 -11.37 10.68 9.87
CA ASN A 306 -10.19 11.45 10.28
C ASN A 306 -10.52 12.66 11.17
N PHE A 307 -11.62 13.37 10.93
CA PHE A 307 -12.03 14.49 11.80
C PHE A 307 -12.37 14.02 13.22
N SER A 308 -13.05 12.87 13.36
CA SER A 308 -13.31 12.27 14.68
C SER A 308 -12.03 11.87 15.44
N ARG A 309 -10.91 11.67 14.74
CA ARG A 309 -9.62 11.38 15.37
C ARG A 309 -8.96 12.64 15.95
N GLU A 310 -9.07 13.78 15.26
CA GLU A 310 -8.51 15.05 15.76
C GLU A 310 -9.23 15.54 17.02
N GLU A 311 -10.51 15.24 17.18
CA GLU A 311 -11.28 15.56 18.39
C GLU A 311 -11.03 14.57 19.55
N GLY A 312 -10.65 13.33 19.24
CA GLY A 312 -10.42 12.25 20.22
C GLY A 312 -9.05 12.26 20.90
N ASP A 313 -8.03 12.86 20.30
CA ASP A 313 -6.68 13.01 20.88
C ASP A 313 -6.59 14.13 21.95
N HIS A 314 -7.74 14.67 22.38
CA HIS A 314 -7.86 15.65 23.46
C HIS A 314 -8.38 15.08 24.80
N HIS A 315 -8.43 13.75 24.95
CA HIS A 315 -8.87 13.09 26.19
C HIS A 315 -7.86 12.10 26.77
#